data_AF-A0A7R7MSK7-F1
#
_entry.id   AF-A0A7R7MSK7-F1
#
_cell.length_a   1.000
_cell.length_b   1.000
_cell.length_c   1.000
_cell.angle_alpha   90.00
_cell.angle_beta   90.00
_cell.angle_gamma   90.00
#
_symmetry.space_group_name_H-M   'P 1'
#
loop_
_entity.id
_entity.type
_entity.pdbx_description
1 polymer ?
#
loop_
_entity_poly.entity_id
_entity_poly.type
_entity_poly.pdbx_seq_one_letter_code
_entity_poly.pdbx_strand_id
1 'polypeptide(L)'
;MAPNLFIALTNPIEGEDDAFNKWYDAQHVPEVLDVPGVVAAQRYDITELKVPDDEDLPAQLPPPTHRYMVIYELDNEPDVVMAEFLKRVMAGTLTLGEWLDLTTVSLTGWTPRGERVQADR
;
A
#
# COMPACT_ATOMS: atom_id res chain seq x y z
N MET A 1 9.13 4.38 -18.97
CA MET A 1 8.71 5.39 -17.97
C MET A 1 8.52 4.68 -16.64
N ALA A 2 8.72 5.35 -15.50
CA ALA A 2 8.34 4.75 -14.22
C ALA A 2 6.80 4.60 -14.17
N PRO A 3 6.26 3.54 -13.55
CA PRO A 3 4.82 3.35 -13.45
C PRO A 3 4.20 4.39 -12.50
N ASN A 4 2.93 4.69 -12.71
CA ASN A 4 2.11 5.31 -11.66
C ASN A 4 1.95 4.31 -10.51
N LEU A 5 1.75 4.78 -9.28
CA LEU A 5 1.61 3.90 -8.12
C LEU A 5 0.30 4.15 -7.41
N PHE A 6 -0.31 3.06 -6.92
CA PHE A 6 -1.32 3.10 -5.87
C PHE A 6 -0.73 2.45 -4.63
N ILE A 7 -0.59 3.23 -3.55
CA ILE A 7 -0.04 2.76 -2.28
C ILE A 7 -1.15 2.70 -1.25
N ALA A 8 -1.25 1.55 -0.57
CA ALA A 8 -2.11 1.39 0.59
C ALA A 8 -1.28 1.09 1.84
N LEU A 9 -1.50 1.86 2.90
CA LEU A 9 -1.00 1.59 4.25
C LEU A 9 -2.15 1.07 5.10
N THR A 10 -1.92 -0.04 5.78
CA THR A 10 -2.99 -0.77 6.48
C THR A 10 -2.50 -1.32 7.82
N ASN A 11 -3.44 -1.44 8.75
CA ASN A 11 -3.27 -2.21 9.98
C ASN A 11 -4.39 -3.25 10.06
N PRO A 12 -4.08 -4.48 10.46
CA PRO A 12 -5.12 -5.38 10.94
C PRO A 12 -5.65 -4.91 12.29
N ILE A 13 -6.89 -5.31 12.57
CA ILE A 13 -7.46 -5.30 13.91
C ILE A 13 -6.49 -6.00 14.86
N GLU A 14 -6.39 -5.50 16.09
CA GLU A 14 -5.47 -6.05 17.09
C GLU A 14 -5.69 -7.55 17.29
N GLY A 15 -4.62 -8.34 17.10
CA GLY A 15 -4.63 -9.80 17.24
C GLY A 15 -4.99 -10.58 15.98
N GLU A 16 -5.35 -9.91 14.88
CA GLU A 16 -5.81 -10.55 13.64
C GLU A 16 -4.74 -10.59 12.53
N ASP A 17 -3.48 -10.28 12.86
CA ASP A 17 -2.38 -10.15 11.88
C ASP A 17 -2.23 -11.40 10.98
N ASP A 18 -2.31 -12.62 11.52
CA ASP A 18 -2.19 -13.86 10.73
C ASP A 18 -3.36 -14.04 9.76
N ALA A 19 -4.58 -13.83 10.23
CA ALA A 19 -5.80 -13.98 9.42
C ALA A 19 -5.85 -12.91 8.32
N PHE A 20 -5.54 -11.66 8.69
CA PHE A 20 -5.37 -10.55 7.76
C PHE A 20 -4.36 -10.86 6.68
N ASN A 21 -3.13 -11.26 7.02
CA ASN A 21 -2.09 -11.50 6.03
C ASN A 21 -2.44 -12.64 5.09
N LYS A 22 -2.99 -13.74 5.62
CA LYS A 22 -3.46 -14.87 4.82
C LYS A 22 -4.54 -14.45 3.82
N TRP A 23 -5.53 -13.69 4.27
CA TRP A 23 -6.58 -13.17 3.38
C TRP A 23 -6.00 -12.21 2.33
N TYR A 24 -5.12 -11.30 2.75
CA TYR A 24 -4.57 -10.29 1.86
C TYR A 24 -3.78 -10.92 0.70
N ASP A 25 -2.97 -11.94 1.01
CA ASP A 25 -2.17 -12.65 0.01
C ASP A 25 -3.02 -13.58 -0.87
N ALA A 26 -3.92 -14.35 -0.26
CA ALA A 26 -4.66 -15.39 -0.97
C ALA A 26 -5.87 -14.86 -1.75
N GLN A 27 -6.39 -13.69 -1.38
CA GLN A 27 -7.64 -13.17 -1.91
C GLN A 27 -7.54 -11.70 -2.32
N HIS A 28 -7.18 -10.80 -1.41
CA HIS A 28 -7.28 -9.36 -1.70
C HIS A 28 -6.34 -8.90 -2.82
N VAL A 29 -5.06 -9.27 -2.78
CA VAL A 29 -4.10 -8.91 -3.85
C VAL A 29 -4.53 -9.46 -5.21
N PRO A 30 -4.92 -10.75 -5.34
CA PRO A 30 -5.52 -11.25 -6.59
C PRO A 30 -6.72 -10.43 -7.08
N GLU A 31 -7.66 -10.08 -6.20
CA GLU A 31 -8.84 -9.26 -6.55
C GLU A 31 -8.43 -7.85 -7.03
N VAL A 32 -7.39 -7.25 -6.44
CA VAL A 32 -6.85 -5.95 -6.86
C VAL A 32 -6.10 -6.04 -8.18
N LEU A 33 -5.36 -7.12 -8.43
CA LEU A 33 -4.67 -7.35 -9.70
C LEU A 33 -5.64 -7.57 -10.87
N ASP A 34 -6.87 -8.02 -10.59
CA ASP A 34 -7.95 -8.10 -11.58
C ASP A 34 -8.61 -6.74 -11.89
N VAL A 35 -8.22 -5.66 -11.21
CA VAL A 35 -8.67 -4.29 -11.53
C VAL A 35 -7.93 -3.79 -12.77
N PRO A 36 -8.65 -3.38 -13.85
CA PRO A 36 -8.03 -2.81 -15.03
C PRO A 36 -7.17 -1.59 -14.67
N GLY A 37 -5.92 -1.65 -15.07
CA GLY A 37 -4.92 -0.61 -14.80
C GLY A 37 -3.95 -0.94 -13.67
N VAL A 38 -4.16 -2.04 -12.93
CA VAL A 38 -3.19 -2.58 -11.98
C VAL A 38 -2.36 -3.66 -12.68
N VAL A 39 -1.03 -3.54 -12.65
CA VAL A 39 -0.14 -4.45 -13.39
C VAL A 39 0.82 -5.25 -12.51
N ALA A 40 1.08 -4.78 -11.28
CA ALA A 40 1.88 -5.51 -10.31
C ALA A 40 1.48 -5.11 -8.88
N ALA A 41 1.81 -5.96 -7.92
CA ALA A 41 1.62 -5.70 -6.49
C ALA A 41 2.80 -6.26 -5.70
N GLN A 42 3.27 -5.53 -4.69
CA GLN A 42 4.21 -6.04 -3.69
C GLN A 42 3.81 -5.55 -2.31
N ARG A 43 3.72 -6.49 -1.37
CA ARG A 43 3.46 -6.21 0.05
C ARG A 43 4.76 -6.11 0.84
N TYR A 44 4.72 -5.35 1.92
CA TYR A 44 5.84 -5.10 2.81
C TYR A 44 5.36 -5.09 4.26
N ASP A 45 6.14 -5.75 5.11
CA ASP A 45 6.12 -5.55 6.55
C ASP A 45 6.92 -4.31 6.89
N ILE A 46 6.49 -3.56 7.91
CA ILE A 46 7.33 -2.50 8.44
C ILE A 46 8.53 -3.08 9.18
N THR A 47 9.67 -2.40 9.02
CA THR A 47 10.81 -2.52 9.93
C THR A 47 11.07 -1.14 10.50
N GLU A 48 11.00 -1.02 11.83
CA GLU A 48 11.32 0.24 12.50
C GLU A 48 12.79 0.59 12.32
N LEU A 49 13.05 1.75 11.72
CA LEU A 49 14.40 2.27 11.60
C LEU A 49 14.81 2.89 12.94
N LYS A 50 15.90 2.37 13.51
CA LYS A 50 16.51 2.93 14.72
C LYS A 50 17.34 4.14 14.33
N VAL A 51 16.79 5.33 14.54
CA VAL A 51 17.54 6.58 14.45
C VAL A 51 18.17 6.86 15.82
N PRO A 52 19.50 7.04 15.92
CA PRO A 52 20.14 7.42 17.17
C PRO A 52 19.56 8.72 17.74
N ASP A 53 19.47 8.80 19.05
CA ASP A 53 19.16 10.06 19.74
C ASP A 53 20.46 10.87 19.80
N ASP A 54 20.62 11.80 18.86
CA ASP A 54 21.83 12.60 18.65
C ASP A 54 21.44 14.09 18.56
N GLU A 55 22.13 14.94 19.35
CA GLU A 55 21.85 16.38 19.44
C GLU A 55 22.15 17.13 18.13
N ASP A 56 22.97 16.55 17.26
CA ASP A 56 23.26 17.11 15.93
C ASP A 56 22.15 16.78 14.90
N LEU A 57 21.21 15.90 15.22
CA LEU A 57 20.07 15.62 14.35
C LEU A 57 18.99 16.71 14.47
N PRO A 58 18.39 17.13 13.35
CA PRO A 58 17.45 18.25 13.35
C PRO A 58 16.13 17.95 14.07
N ALA A 59 15.74 16.67 14.21
CA ALA A 59 14.55 16.24 14.94
C ALA A 59 14.56 14.72 15.19
N GLN A 60 13.89 14.31 16.27
CA GLN A 60 13.47 12.92 16.43
C GLN A 60 12.30 12.62 15.48
N LEU A 61 12.33 11.44 14.85
CA LEU A 61 11.25 11.02 13.96
C LEU A 61 10.08 10.44 14.77
N PRO A 62 8.82 10.71 14.37
CA PRO A 62 7.68 10.05 15.00
C PRO A 62 7.74 8.54 14.74
N PRO A 63 7.19 7.72 15.65
CA PRO A 63 7.05 6.29 15.40
C PRO A 63 6.13 6.06 14.19
N PRO A 64 6.29 4.95 13.47
CA PRO A 64 5.41 4.65 12.36
C PRO A 64 3.99 4.32 12.85
N THR A 65 3.01 4.62 12.02
CA THR A 65 1.58 4.43 12.33
C THR A 65 0.97 3.18 11.69
N HIS A 66 1.72 2.50 10.81
CA HIS A 66 1.22 1.38 10.02
C HIS A 66 2.19 0.20 10.04
N ARG A 67 1.64 -1.00 10.12
CA ARG A 67 2.41 -2.25 10.14
C ARG A 67 2.64 -2.83 8.75
N TYR A 68 1.74 -2.57 7.81
CA TYR A 68 1.80 -3.14 6.46
C TYR A 68 1.61 -2.08 5.37
N MET A 69 2.34 -2.28 4.28
CA MET A 69 2.22 -1.49 3.05
C MET A 69 2.05 -2.43 1.86
N VAL A 70 1.25 -2.01 0.88
CA VAL A 70 1.29 -2.57 -0.47
C VAL A 70 1.51 -1.47 -1.48
N ILE A 71 2.36 -1.76 -2.46
CA ILE A 71 2.57 -0.92 -3.64
C ILE A 71 1.99 -1.66 -4.83
N TYR A 72 1.01 -1.04 -5.48
CA TYR A 72 0.49 -1.46 -6.77
C TYR A 72 1.11 -0.59 -7.87
N GLU A 73 1.69 -1.22 -8.89
CA GLU A 73 2.13 -0.52 -10.10
C GLU A 73 0.95 -0.40 -11.07
N LEU A 74 0.83 0.76 -11.69
CA LEU A 74 -0.27 1.11 -12.58
C LEU A 74 0.22 1.50 -13.98
N ASP A 75 -0.51 1.08 -15.01
CA ASP A 75 -0.31 1.50 -16.40
C ASP A 75 -1.29 2.61 -16.84
N ASN A 76 -2.08 3.13 -15.91
CA ASN A 76 -3.08 4.17 -16.11
C ASN A 76 -3.02 5.23 -14.98
N GLU A 77 -3.81 6.30 -15.09
CA GLU A 77 -3.91 7.35 -14.08
C GLU A 77 -4.50 6.82 -12.76
N PRO A 78 -3.92 7.16 -11.59
CA PRO A 78 -4.38 6.61 -10.32
C PRO A 78 -5.87 6.82 -10.03
N ASP A 79 -6.42 7.98 -10.37
CA ASP A 79 -7.84 8.28 -10.14
C ASP A 79 -8.78 7.42 -11.02
N VAL A 80 -8.34 7.07 -12.23
CA VAL A 80 -9.09 6.19 -13.13
C VAL A 80 -9.12 4.77 -12.56
N VAL A 81 -7.96 4.27 -12.11
CA VAL A 81 -7.85 2.94 -11.49
C VAL A 81 -8.64 2.90 -10.18
N MET A 82 -8.57 3.95 -9.36
CA MET A 82 -9.33 4.05 -8.10
C MET A 82 -10.84 4.01 -8.35
N ALA A 83 -11.34 4.66 -9.40
CA ALA A 83 -12.75 4.56 -9.76
C ALA A 83 -13.16 3.11 -10.13
N GLU A 84 -12.32 2.38 -10.84
CA GLU A 84 -12.54 0.96 -11.17
C GLU A 84 -12.45 0.04 -9.94
N PHE A 85 -11.52 0.30 -9.03
CA PHE A 85 -11.42 -0.37 -7.74
C PHE A 85 -12.70 -0.19 -6.91
N LEU A 86 -13.16 1.05 -6.73
CA LEU A 86 -14.35 1.36 -5.94
C LEU A 86 -15.63 0.75 -6.53
N LYS A 87 -15.76 0.71 -7.87
CA LYS A 87 -16.87 0.00 -8.53
C LYS A 87 -16.95 -1.47 -8.13
N ARG A 88 -15.80 -2.16 -8.03
CA ARG A 88 -15.72 -3.57 -7.65
C ARG A 88 -16.02 -3.79 -6.17
N VAL A 89 -15.55 -2.89 -5.31
CA VAL A 89 -15.95 -2.88 -3.88
C VAL A 89 -17.46 -2.77 -3.76
N MET A 90 -18.10 -1.80 -4.44
CA MET A 90 -19.56 -1.63 -4.40
C MET A 90 -20.32 -2.82 -5.00
N ALA A 91 -19.74 -3.51 -5.99
CA ALA A 91 -20.31 -4.71 -6.57
C ALA A 91 -20.06 -5.98 -5.74
N GLY A 92 -19.24 -5.91 -4.68
CA GLY A 92 -18.86 -7.06 -3.86
C GLY A 92 -17.90 -8.03 -4.55
N THR A 93 -17.27 -7.64 -5.65
CA THR A 93 -16.28 -8.45 -6.38
C THR A 93 -14.83 -8.15 -5.99
N LEU A 94 -14.62 -7.12 -5.16
CA LEU A 94 -13.37 -6.84 -4.46
C LEU A 94 -13.71 -6.68 -2.97
N THR A 95 -13.10 -7.52 -2.14
CA THR A 95 -13.44 -7.63 -0.73
C THR A 95 -12.59 -6.69 0.12
N LEU A 96 -13.19 -6.13 1.17
CA LEU A 96 -12.48 -5.47 2.27
C LEU A 96 -12.67 -6.37 3.49
N GLY A 97 -11.62 -7.13 3.85
CA GLY A 97 -11.70 -8.22 4.82
C GLY A 97 -12.07 -7.75 6.22
N GLU A 98 -12.73 -8.62 6.98
CA GLU A 98 -13.19 -8.33 8.36
C GLU A 98 -12.05 -8.08 9.35
N TRP A 99 -10.83 -8.50 9.01
CA TRP A 99 -9.61 -8.34 9.82
C TRP A 99 -8.91 -6.99 9.61
N LEU A 100 -9.32 -6.20 8.62
CA LEU A 100 -8.71 -4.91 8.31
C LEU A 100 -9.32 -3.79 9.18
N ASP A 101 -8.48 -3.02 9.88
CA ASP A 101 -8.94 -1.82 10.57
C ASP A 101 -9.11 -0.66 9.58
N LEU A 102 -10.33 -0.53 9.07
CA LEU A 102 -10.73 0.49 8.10
C LEU A 102 -10.50 1.93 8.60
N THR A 103 -10.44 2.17 9.91
CA THR A 103 -10.22 3.52 10.45
C THR A 103 -8.79 4.01 10.25
N THR A 104 -7.86 3.09 9.98
CA THR A 104 -6.44 3.40 9.79
C THR A 104 -6.01 3.39 8.33
N VAL A 105 -6.87 2.94 7.41
CA VAL A 105 -6.51 2.76 5.99
C VAL A 105 -6.13 4.09 5.36
N SER A 106 -4.95 4.13 4.75
CA SER A 106 -4.49 5.25 3.92
C SER A 106 -4.30 4.78 2.49
N LEU A 107 -5.02 5.39 1.55
CA LEU A 107 -4.96 5.09 0.12
C LEU A 107 -4.45 6.31 -0.63
N THR A 108 -3.39 6.14 -1.43
CA THR A 108 -2.77 7.27 -2.14
C THR A 108 -2.35 6.89 -3.56
N GLY A 109 -2.64 7.76 -4.52
CA GLY A 109 -2.17 7.66 -5.89
C GLY A 109 -0.96 8.55 -6.13
N TRP A 110 0.01 8.06 -6.91
CA TRP A 110 1.27 8.75 -7.18
C TRP A 110 1.66 8.67 -8.65
N THR A 111 2.11 9.80 -9.19
CA THR A 111 2.70 9.89 -10.54
C THR A 111 4.18 10.23 -10.40
N PRO A 112 5.07 9.59 -11.19
CA PRO A 112 6.50 9.90 -11.14
C PRO A 112 6.79 11.37 -11.42
N ARG A 113 7.62 11.98 -10.59
CA ARG A 113 8.17 13.32 -10.82
C ARG A 113 9.59 13.20 -11.37
N GLY A 114 9.74 13.36 -12.69
CA GLY A 114 11.02 13.25 -13.38
C GLY A 114 11.43 11.80 -13.69
N GLU A 115 12.66 11.62 -14.16
CA GLU A 115 13.20 10.31 -14.54
C GLU A 115 13.67 9.52 -13.32
N ARG A 116 13.58 8.19 -13.41
CA ARG A 116 14.13 7.28 -12.40
C ARG A 116 15.65 7.32 -12.47
N VAL A 117 16.31 7.76 -11.40
CA VAL A 117 17.76 7.75 -11.26
C VAL A 117 18.20 6.43 -10.61
N GLN A 118 19.25 5.81 -11.13
CA GLN A 118 19.88 4.61 -10.57
C GLN A 118 21.30 4.95 -10.10
N ALA A 119 21.75 4.29 -9.03
CA ALA A 119 23.12 4.44 -8.57
C ALA A 119 24.08 3.73 -9.53
N ASP A 120 25.23 4.35 -9.80
CA ASP A 120 26.37 3.72 -10.46
C ASP A 120 27.03 2.77 -9.45
N ARG A 121 26.53 1.55 -9.36
CA ARG A 121 27.09 0.52 -8.49
C ARG A 121 27.52 -0.71 -9.27
#